data_AF-A0A2T4V3G1-F1
#
_entry.id   AF-A0A2T4V3G1-F1
#
_cell.length_a   1.000
_cell.length_b   1.000
_cell.length_c   1.000
_cell.angle_alpha   90.00
_cell.angle_beta   90.00
_cell.angle_gamma   90.00
#
_symmetry.space_group_name_H-M   'P 1'
#
loop_
_entity.id
_entity.type
_entity.pdbx_description
1 polymer ?
#
loop_
_entity_poly.entity_id
_entity_poly.type
_entity_poly.pdbx_seq_one_letter_code
_entity_poly.pdbx_strand_id
1 'polypeptide(L)'
;MAERARRAEGVARVFAGQPERLAAAWRRVRFAEARKDGMPPRNQLDSVVEPFIREVGRSLAGKEGSPWSRTRAVLRLAPKRGARALHEEFSALRRCLVDAVETLGGGDAERAVVNQALDEAVDSAVAMMERLAHPTAPRPRVLFAGLVVQFFEKPGAAAREKPAAGGGRMAIH
;
A
#
# COMPACT_ATOMS: atom_id res chain seq x y z
N MET A 1 -27.51 -20.20 -7.83
CA MET A 1 -27.07 -20.19 -6.40
C MET A 1 -25.74 -20.94 -6.21
N ALA A 2 -25.66 -22.24 -6.48
CA ALA A 2 -24.45 -23.05 -6.24
C ALA A 2 -23.21 -22.66 -7.05
N GLU A 3 -23.36 -22.12 -8.26
CA GLU A 3 -22.23 -21.66 -9.08
C GLU A 3 -21.61 -20.36 -8.54
N ARG A 4 -22.45 -19.41 -8.12
CA ARG A 4 -22.01 -18.16 -7.48
C ARG A 4 -21.25 -18.45 -6.18
N ALA A 5 -21.75 -19.37 -5.34
CA ALA A 5 -21.05 -19.78 -4.13
C ALA A 5 -19.68 -20.42 -4.41
N ARG A 6 -19.58 -21.27 -5.44
CA ARG A 6 -18.31 -21.85 -5.88
C ARG A 6 -17.30 -20.81 -6.36
N ARG A 7 -17.76 -19.79 -7.10
CA ARG A 7 -16.91 -18.68 -7.54
C ARG A 7 -16.44 -17.84 -6.36
N ALA A 8 -17.34 -17.47 -5.45
CA ALA A 8 -17.00 -16.74 -4.22
C ALA A 8 -15.95 -17.47 -3.38
N GLU A 9 -16.12 -18.78 -3.19
CA GLU A 9 -15.14 -19.64 -2.51
C GLU A 9 -13.79 -19.67 -3.26
N GLY A 10 -13.83 -19.72 -4.59
CA GLY A 10 -12.64 -19.64 -5.45
C GLY A 10 -11.86 -18.33 -5.26
N VAL A 11 -12.56 -17.18 -5.23
CA VAL A 11 -11.94 -15.88 -4.96
C VAL A 11 -11.28 -15.87 -3.58
N ALA A 12 -12.01 -16.26 -2.55
CA ALA A 12 -11.50 -16.31 -1.18
C ALA A 12 -10.25 -17.21 -1.06
N ARG A 13 -10.28 -18.38 -1.72
CA ARG A 13 -9.17 -19.33 -1.76
C ARG A 13 -7.92 -18.74 -2.41
N VAL A 14 -8.05 -18.03 -3.52
CA VAL A 14 -6.90 -17.39 -4.19
C VAL A 14 -6.32 -16.27 -3.33
N PHE A 15 -7.17 -15.40 -2.76
CA PHE A 15 -6.69 -14.30 -1.92
C PHE A 15 -5.98 -14.79 -0.66
N ALA A 16 -6.52 -15.82 0.00
CA ALA A 16 -5.92 -16.37 1.22
C ALA A 16 -4.71 -17.28 0.94
N GLY A 17 -4.76 -18.04 -0.15
CA GLY A 17 -3.78 -19.09 -0.48
C GLY A 17 -2.62 -18.64 -1.36
N GLN A 18 -2.80 -17.58 -2.17
CA GLN A 18 -1.77 -17.06 -3.08
C GLN A 18 -1.64 -15.51 -3.01
N PRO A 19 -1.60 -14.89 -1.82
CA PRO A 19 -1.52 -13.44 -1.68
C PRO A 19 -0.25 -12.84 -2.31
N GLU A 20 0.84 -13.59 -2.37
CA GLU A 20 2.12 -13.20 -2.94
C GLU A 20 2.01 -12.92 -4.45
N ARG A 21 1.14 -13.63 -5.17
CA ARG A 21 0.91 -13.41 -6.61
C ARG A 21 0.21 -12.08 -6.86
N LEU A 22 -0.80 -11.77 -6.05
CA LEU A 22 -1.54 -10.50 -6.10
C LEU A 22 -0.64 -9.34 -5.67
N ALA A 23 0.15 -9.52 -4.61
CA ALA A 23 1.15 -8.55 -4.18
C ALA A 23 2.21 -8.30 -5.27
N ALA A 24 2.69 -9.34 -5.94
CA ALA A 24 3.62 -9.21 -7.06
C ALA A 24 3.01 -8.46 -8.25
N ALA A 25 1.73 -8.70 -8.58
CA ALA A 25 1.02 -7.95 -9.61
C ALA A 25 0.96 -6.45 -9.26
N TRP A 26 0.58 -6.12 -8.02
CA TRP A 26 0.59 -4.74 -7.55
C TRP A 26 1.98 -4.10 -7.61
N ARG A 27 3.05 -4.81 -7.17
CA ARG A 27 4.43 -4.29 -7.26
C ARG A 27 4.84 -3.98 -8.70
N ARG A 28 4.43 -4.79 -9.68
CA ARG A 28 4.69 -4.53 -11.11
C ARG A 28 4.01 -3.25 -11.58
N VAL A 29 2.76 -3.01 -11.16
CA VAL A 29 2.05 -1.76 -11.45
C VAL A 29 2.81 -0.57 -10.86
N ARG A 30 3.20 -0.65 -9.58
CA ARG A 30 3.99 0.40 -8.92
C ARG A 30 5.33 0.66 -9.59
N PHE A 31 6.00 -0.39 -10.03
CA PHE A 31 7.27 -0.27 -10.76
C PHE A 31 7.09 0.39 -12.12
N ALA A 32 6.04 0.02 -12.87
CA ALA A 32 5.72 0.66 -14.14
C ALA A 32 5.36 2.15 -13.99
N GLU A 33 4.66 2.52 -12.92
CA GLU A 33 4.36 3.92 -12.58
C GLU A 33 5.65 4.69 -12.26
N ALA A 34 6.49 4.17 -11.35
CA ALA A 34 7.72 4.84 -10.93
C ALA A 34 8.79 4.97 -12.03
N ARG A 35 8.81 4.06 -13.01
CA ARG A 35 9.69 4.20 -14.20
C ARG A 35 9.43 5.47 -14.99
N LYS A 36 8.21 6.02 -14.97
CA LYS A 36 7.89 7.29 -15.63
C LYS A 36 8.63 8.47 -14.98
N ASP A 37 8.92 8.34 -13.69
CA ASP A 37 9.58 9.36 -12.88
C ASP A 37 11.10 9.13 -12.74
N GLY A 38 11.65 8.11 -13.42
CA GLY A 38 13.08 7.80 -13.46
C GLY A 38 13.67 7.24 -12.15
N MET A 39 12.85 6.90 -11.17
CA MET A 39 13.28 6.43 -9.84
C MET A 39 12.65 5.06 -9.50
N PRO A 40 13.35 4.20 -8.73
CA PRO A 40 12.73 2.95 -8.26
C PRO A 40 11.57 3.27 -7.29
N PRO A 41 10.46 2.50 -7.33
CA PRO A 41 9.33 2.72 -6.44
C PRO A 41 9.76 2.52 -4.98
N ARG A 42 9.50 3.52 -4.14
CA ARG A 42 9.66 3.43 -2.69
C ARG A 42 8.27 3.22 -2.09
N ASN A 43 7.80 1.98 -2.03
CA ASN A 43 6.46 1.71 -1.55
C ASN A 43 6.44 1.62 -0.01
N GLN A 44 5.53 2.35 0.63
CA GLN A 44 5.26 2.29 2.07
C GLN A 44 4.53 1.00 2.47
N LEU A 45 3.70 0.46 1.56
CA LEU A 45 2.89 -0.72 1.81
C LEU A 45 3.61 -2.05 1.55
N ASP A 46 4.88 -2.06 1.14
CA ASP A 46 5.53 -3.24 0.55
C ASP A 46 5.55 -4.48 1.47
N SER A 47 5.72 -4.25 2.78
CA SER A 47 5.65 -5.30 3.83
C SER A 47 4.24 -5.61 4.31
N VAL A 48 3.25 -4.79 3.93
CA VAL A 48 1.84 -4.88 4.40
C VAL A 48 0.95 -5.55 3.37
N VAL A 49 1.18 -5.31 2.06
CA VAL A 49 0.28 -5.74 0.99
C VAL A 49 -0.02 -7.23 1.04
N GLU A 50 1.00 -8.09 1.11
CA GLU A 50 0.77 -9.54 1.10
C GLU A 50 0.02 -10.03 2.37
N PRO A 51 0.44 -9.70 3.60
CA PRO A 51 -0.32 -10.04 4.81
C PRO A 51 -1.76 -9.50 4.80
N PHE A 52 -1.96 -8.28 4.29
CA PHE A 52 -3.28 -7.66 4.21
C PHE A 52 -4.19 -8.40 3.21
N ILE A 53 -3.68 -8.71 2.01
CA ILE A 53 -4.44 -9.49 1.00
C ILE A 53 -4.86 -10.85 1.57
N ARG A 54 -3.98 -11.50 2.32
CA ARG A 54 -4.29 -12.77 3.00
C ARG A 54 -5.47 -12.62 3.97
N GLU A 55 -5.49 -11.55 4.76
CA GLU A 55 -6.58 -11.27 5.70
C GLU A 55 -7.88 -10.85 5.01
N VAL A 56 -7.80 -10.17 3.85
CA VAL A 56 -8.96 -9.92 2.99
C VAL A 56 -9.54 -11.24 2.46
N GLY A 57 -8.69 -12.17 2.02
CA GLY A 57 -9.10 -13.52 1.61
C GLY A 57 -9.84 -14.27 2.71
N ARG A 58 -9.40 -14.11 3.96
CA ARG A 58 -10.11 -14.69 5.12
C ARG A 58 -11.48 -14.05 5.34
N SER A 59 -11.62 -12.74 5.17
CA SER A 59 -12.94 -12.08 5.24
C SER A 59 -13.86 -12.47 4.08
N LEU A 60 -13.32 -12.66 2.88
CA LEU A 60 -14.08 -13.22 1.75
C LEU A 60 -14.56 -14.66 2.04
N ALA A 61 -13.82 -15.43 2.85
CA ALA A 61 -14.25 -16.73 3.35
C ALA A 61 -15.23 -16.66 4.54
N GLY A 62 -15.74 -15.47 4.89
CA GLY A 62 -16.70 -15.26 5.98
C GLY A 62 -16.07 -15.06 7.35
N LYS A 63 -14.75 -14.88 7.46
CA LYS A 63 -14.12 -14.59 8.75
C LYS A 63 -14.48 -13.20 9.25
N GLU A 64 -15.06 -13.13 10.43
CA GLU A 64 -15.49 -11.90 11.08
C GLU A 64 -14.32 -10.99 11.51
N GLY A 65 -14.63 -9.70 11.61
CA GLY A 65 -13.71 -8.65 11.99
C GLY A 65 -12.98 -8.01 10.81
N SER A 66 -12.25 -6.94 11.11
CA SER A 66 -11.48 -6.16 10.13
C SER A 66 -10.25 -6.93 9.62
N PRO A 67 -10.02 -6.99 8.28
CA PRO A 67 -8.75 -7.44 7.73
C PRO A 67 -7.56 -6.60 8.21
N TRP A 68 -7.74 -5.29 8.34
CA TRP A 68 -6.69 -4.37 8.80
C TRP A 68 -6.25 -4.69 10.24
N SER A 69 -7.20 -4.94 11.14
CA SER A 69 -6.91 -5.29 12.54
C SER A 69 -6.37 -6.69 12.74
N ARG A 70 -6.40 -7.55 11.72
CA ARG A 70 -5.74 -8.86 11.74
C ARG A 70 -4.39 -8.85 11.04
N THR A 71 -4.06 -7.79 10.31
CA THR A 71 -2.84 -7.71 9.52
C THR A 71 -1.63 -7.50 10.44
N ARG A 72 -0.77 -8.52 10.52
CA ARG A 72 0.48 -8.50 11.29
C ARG A 72 1.66 -8.27 10.35
N ALA A 73 2.06 -7.01 10.23
CA ALA A 73 3.18 -6.59 9.38
C ALA A 73 3.86 -5.35 9.95
N VAL A 74 4.87 -4.85 9.25
CA VAL A 74 5.47 -3.53 9.54
C VAL A 74 4.89 -2.52 8.56
N LEU A 75 4.17 -1.51 9.05
CA LEU A 75 3.70 -0.39 8.26
C LEU A 75 4.72 0.75 8.37
N ARG A 76 5.37 1.07 7.24
CA ARG A 76 6.42 2.09 7.15
C ARG A 76 5.82 3.38 6.62
N LEU A 77 5.60 4.36 7.48
CA LEU A 77 4.99 5.63 7.11
C LEU A 77 6.06 6.71 6.99
N ALA A 78 6.07 7.45 5.89
CA ALA A 78 6.98 8.55 5.64
C ALA A 78 6.22 9.88 5.67
N PRO A 79 6.08 10.55 6.84
CA PRO A 79 5.29 11.78 6.97
C PRO A 79 5.69 12.87 5.97
N LYS A 80 6.98 12.95 5.60
CA LYS A 80 7.50 13.90 4.62
C LYS A 80 6.91 13.74 3.21
N ARG A 81 6.44 12.53 2.85
CA ARG A 81 5.77 12.27 1.57
C ARG A 81 4.28 12.56 1.62
N GLY A 82 3.73 12.72 2.82
CA GLY A 82 2.33 13.03 3.07
C GLY A 82 1.37 11.89 2.72
N ALA A 83 0.10 12.12 3.06
CA ALA A 83 -0.98 11.16 2.83
C ALA A 83 -1.20 10.86 1.33
N ARG A 84 -0.90 11.81 0.45
CA ARG A 84 -1.06 11.64 -1.01
C ARG A 84 -0.33 10.40 -1.54
N ALA A 85 0.93 10.21 -1.17
CA ALA A 85 1.70 9.05 -1.61
C ALA A 85 1.08 7.72 -1.14
N LEU A 86 0.50 7.72 0.06
CA LEU A 86 -0.18 6.56 0.63
C LEU A 86 -1.50 6.28 -0.11
N HIS A 87 -2.29 7.31 -0.41
CA HIS A 87 -3.51 7.18 -1.22
C HIS A 87 -3.23 6.63 -2.62
N GLU A 88 -2.14 7.06 -3.26
CA GLU A 88 -1.73 6.53 -4.57
C GLU A 88 -1.41 5.03 -4.50
N GLU A 89 -0.66 4.60 -3.48
CA GLU A 89 -0.33 3.18 -3.27
C GLU A 89 -1.57 2.31 -3.03
N PHE A 90 -2.49 2.77 -2.18
CA PHE A 90 -3.77 2.08 -1.93
C PHE A 90 -4.70 2.12 -3.14
N SER A 91 -4.69 3.18 -3.94
CA SER A 91 -5.49 3.26 -5.16
C SER A 91 -5.02 2.26 -6.20
N ALA A 92 -3.69 2.11 -6.35
CA ALA A 92 -3.12 1.05 -7.19
C ALA A 92 -3.46 -0.34 -6.65
N LEU A 93 -3.46 -0.54 -5.33
CA LEU A 93 -3.85 -1.79 -4.70
C LEU A 93 -5.33 -2.11 -4.95
N ARG A 94 -6.22 -1.11 -4.83
CA ARG A 94 -7.65 -1.27 -5.11
C ARG A 94 -7.90 -1.76 -6.51
N ARG A 95 -7.33 -1.08 -7.52
CA ARG A 95 -7.46 -1.50 -8.93
C ARG A 95 -7.01 -2.96 -9.08
N CYS A 96 -5.82 -3.29 -8.58
CA CYS A 96 -5.27 -4.63 -8.67
C CYS A 96 -6.15 -5.72 -8.04
N LEU A 97 -6.75 -5.46 -6.86
CA LEU A 97 -7.57 -6.45 -6.16
C LEU A 97 -8.98 -6.57 -6.77
N VAL A 98 -9.58 -5.45 -7.20
CA VAL A 98 -10.87 -5.49 -7.90
C VAL A 98 -10.73 -6.22 -9.24
N ASP A 99 -9.69 -5.92 -10.03
CA ASP A 99 -9.41 -6.63 -11.28
C ASP A 99 -9.19 -8.13 -11.05
N ALA A 100 -8.55 -8.49 -9.93
CA ALA A 100 -8.37 -9.89 -9.55
C ALA A 100 -9.69 -10.58 -9.18
N VAL A 101 -10.58 -9.91 -8.45
CA VAL A 101 -11.93 -10.43 -8.15
C VAL A 101 -12.69 -10.71 -9.46
N GLU A 102 -12.66 -9.77 -10.39
CA GLU A 102 -13.34 -9.89 -11.69
C GLU A 102 -12.76 -11.02 -12.54
N THR A 103 -11.44 -11.10 -12.61
CA THR A 103 -10.72 -12.16 -13.34
C THR A 103 -11.05 -13.56 -12.79
N LEU A 104 -11.28 -13.67 -11.49
CA LEU A 104 -11.65 -14.92 -10.82
C LEU A 104 -13.17 -15.21 -10.88
N GLY A 105 -13.95 -14.34 -11.51
CA GLY A 105 -15.40 -14.49 -11.66
C GLY A 105 -16.20 -14.13 -10.40
N GLY A 106 -15.62 -13.37 -9.47
CA GLY A 106 -16.32 -12.79 -8.33
C GLY A 106 -17.31 -11.70 -8.74
N GLY A 107 -18.27 -11.40 -7.88
CA GLY A 107 -19.34 -10.43 -8.12
C GLY A 107 -19.28 -9.22 -7.20
N ASP A 108 -20.40 -8.50 -7.13
CA ASP A 108 -20.53 -7.27 -6.32
C ASP A 108 -20.25 -7.47 -4.83
N ALA A 109 -20.61 -8.64 -4.29
CA ALA A 109 -20.40 -8.93 -2.88
C ALA A 109 -18.90 -9.00 -2.55
N GLU A 110 -18.12 -9.73 -3.35
CA GLU A 110 -16.68 -9.86 -3.16
C GLU A 110 -15.98 -8.51 -3.40
N ARG A 111 -16.41 -7.75 -4.42
CA ARG A 111 -15.93 -6.38 -4.65
C ARG A 111 -16.21 -5.46 -3.46
N ALA A 112 -17.40 -5.56 -2.86
CA ALA A 112 -17.76 -4.75 -1.70
C ALA A 112 -16.87 -5.07 -0.50
N VAL A 113 -16.59 -6.35 -0.21
CA VAL A 113 -15.68 -6.76 0.86
C VAL A 113 -14.27 -6.20 0.64
N VAL A 114 -13.74 -6.31 -0.58
CA VAL A 114 -12.41 -5.78 -0.93
C VAL A 114 -12.36 -4.26 -0.77
N ASN A 115 -13.37 -3.55 -1.29
CA ASN A 115 -13.43 -2.10 -1.22
C ASN A 115 -13.53 -1.60 0.23
N GLN A 116 -14.41 -2.21 1.03
CA GLN A 116 -14.58 -1.85 2.44
C GLN A 116 -13.29 -2.07 3.24
N ALA A 117 -12.59 -3.18 3.01
CA ALA A 117 -11.31 -3.45 3.67
C ALA A 117 -10.25 -2.40 3.30
N LEU A 118 -10.22 -1.96 2.04
CA LEU A 118 -9.29 -0.94 1.56
C LEU A 118 -9.62 0.45 2.08
N ASP A 119 -10.89 0.84 2.13
CA ASP A 119 -11.34 2.11 2.70
C ASP A 119 -10.89 2.22 4.15
N GLU A 120 -11.16 1.17 4.94
CA GLU A 120 -10.76 1.10 6.34
C GLU A 120 -9.25 1.16 6.53
N ALA A 121 -8.49 0.45 5.68
CA ALA A 121 -7.03 0.44 5.71
C ALA A 121 -6.44 1.82 5.37
N VAL A 122 -6.97 2.49 4.35
CA VAL A 122 -6.58 3.85 3.94
C VAL A 122 -6.81 4.82 5.08
N ASP A 123 -8.05 4.90 5.59
CA ASP A 123 -8.42 5.83 6.66
C ASP A 123 -7.55 5.63 7.90
N SER A 124 -7.34 4.38 8.28
CA SER A 124 -6.53 4.03 9.45
C SER A 124 -5.05 4.37 9.26
N ALA A 125 -4.48 4.07 8.09
CA ALA A 125 -3.08 4.37 7.80
C ALA A 125 -2.82 5.87 7.66
N VAL A 126 -3.77 6.64 7.11
CA VAL A 126 -3.70 8.12 7.05
C VAL A 126 -3.78 8.71 8.45
N ALA A 127 -4.73 8.29 9.29
CA ALA A 127 -4.82 8.74 10.67
C ALA A 127 -3.55 8.40 11.47
N MET A 128 -2.95 7.22 11.24
CA MET A 128 -1.65 6.88 11.84
C MET A 128 -0.52 7.79 11.38
N MET A 129 -0.49 8.16 10.08
CA MET A 129 0.51 9.08 9.55
C MET A 129 0.36 10.47 10.14
N GLU A 130 -0.87 10.98 10.25
CA GLU A 130 -1.18 12.25 10.90
C GLU A 130 -0.72 12.26 12.35
N ARG A 131 -0.97 11.17 13.10
CA ARG A 131 -0.51 11.05 14.49
C ARG A 131 1.00 11.02 14.66
N LEU A 132 1.74 10.48 13.69
CA LEU A 132 3.20 10.53 13.70
C LEU A 132 3.72 11.97 13.53
N ALA A 133 2.97 12.84 12.83
CA ALA A 133 3.29 14.26 12.69
C ALA A 133 2.75 15.11 13.86
N HIS A 134 1.58 14.74 14.38
CA HIS A 134 0.81 15.47 15.39
C HIS A 134 0.28 14.50 16.47
N PRO A 135 0.97 14.34 17.61
CA PRO A 135 0.63 13.33 18.61
C PRO A 135 -0.81 13.41 19.17
N THR A 136 -1.39 14.61 19.15
CA THR A 136 -2.75 14.92 19.61
C THR A 136 -3.84 14.65 18.56
N ALA A 137 -3.48 14.28 17.32
CA ALA A 137 -4.46 13.96 16.30
C ALA A 137 -5.30 12.71 16.68
N PRO A 138 -6.54 12.61 16.15
CA PRO A 138 -7.45 11.51 16.47
C PRO A 138 -6.84 10.14 16.23
N ARG A 139 -7.19 9.17 17.08
CA ARG A 139 -6.79 7.77 16.87
C ARG A 139 -7.47 7.20 15.62
N PRO A 140 -6.80 6.28 14.88
CA PRO A 140 -7.48 5.56 13.81
C PRO A 140 -8.66 4.76 14.38
N ARG A 141 -9.77 4.73 13.63
CA ARG A 141 -10.97 3.98 14.02
C ARG A 141 -10.68 2.49 14.16
N VAL A 142 -9.82 1.96 13.30
CA VAL A 142 -9.39 0.57 13.32
C VAL A 142 -7.89 0.50 13.53
N LEU A 143 -7.50 -0.21 14.59
CA LEU A 143 -6.10 -0.38 14.93
C LEU A 143 -5.45 -1.39 13.98
N PHE A 144 -4.25 -1.06 13.51
CA PHE A 144 -3.38 -2.01 12.83
C PHE A 144 -2.78 -2.96 13.87
N ALA A 145 -2.83 -4.27 13.63
CA ALA A 145 -2.26 -5.26 14.57
C ALA A 145 -0.74 -5.42 14.48
N GLY A 146 -0.12 -4.79 13.49
CA GLY A 146 1.33 -4.81 13.29
C GLY A 146 2.06 -3.67 13.98
N LEU A 147 3.34 -3.53 13.61
CA LEU A 147 4.19 -2.43 14.05
C LEU A 147 4.09 -1.27 13.07
N VAL A 148 3.87 -0.06 13.57
CA VAL A 148 3.90 1.17 12.78
C VAL A 148 5.22 1.88 13.05
N VAL A 149 6.00 2.13 12.01
CA VAL A 149 7.31 2.79 12.14
C VAL A 149 7.38 4.02 11.24
N GLN A 150 7.99 5.07 11.77
CA GLN A 150 8.34 6.23 10.96
C GLN A 150 9.52 5.88 10.05
N PHE A 151 9.33 6.04 8.76
CA PHE A 151 10.32 5.80 7.73
C PHE A 151 10.98 7.12 7.32
N PHE A 152 12.29 7.20 7.56
CA PHE A 152 13.11 8.33 7.17
C PHE A 152 13.82 8.03 5.86
N GLU A 153 13.41 8.70 4.79
CA GLU A 153 14.15 8.63 3.54
C GLU A 153 15.45 9.44 3.67
N LYS A 154 16.60 8.79 3.42
CA LYS A 154 17.85 9.53 3.19
C LYS A 154 17.66 10.43 1.95
N PRO A 155 18.05 11.72 1.99
CA PRO A 155 18.08 12.55 0.80
C PRO A 155 18.86 11.83 -0.31
N GLY A 156 18.26 11.72 -1.49
CA GLY A 156 18.92 11.11 -2.65
C GLY A 156 20.17 11.91 -3.02
N ALA A 157 21.19 11.23 -3.53
CA ALA A 157 22.49 11.82 -3.93
C ALA A 157 22.39 12.96 -4.96
N ALA A 158 21.20 13.22 -5.54
CA ALA A 158 20.92 14.37 -6.41
C ALA A 158 21.02 15.73 -5.69
N ALA A 159 21.02 15.76 -4.35
CA ALA A 159 21.28 16.98 -3.57
C ALA A 159 22.77 17.21 -3.24
N ARG A 160 23.69 16.43 -3.83
CA ARG A 160 25.09 16.88 -3.92
C ARG A 160 25.16 17.89 -5.05
N GLU A 161 24.85 19.14 -4.72
CA GLU A 161 25.27 20.28 -5.52
C GLU A 161 26.74 20.06 -5.91
N LYS A 162 27.02 20.01 -7.21
CA LYS A 162 28.39 20.16 -7.70
C LYS A 162 28.93 21.45 -7.07
N PRO A 163 30.06 21.44 -6.34
CA PRO A 163 30.67 22.70 -5.95
C PRO A 163 30.93 23.48 -7.24
N ALA A 164 30.44 24.72 -7.27
CA ALA A 164 30.66 25.63 -8.38
C ALA A 164 32.15 25.62 -8.70
N ALA A 165 32.49 25.21 -9.92
CA ALA A 165 33.85 25.30 -10.40
C ALA A 165 34.23 26.78 -10.38
N GLY A 166 35.01 27.17 -9.36
CA GLY A 166 35.60 28.49 -9.27
C GLY A 166 36.50 28.68 -10.48
N GLY A 167 35.99 29.37 -11.48
CA GLY A 167 36.74 29.86 -12.62
C GLY A 167 37.64 31.02 -12.20
N GLY A 168 38.69 30.72 -11.44
CA GLY A 168 39.80 31.62 -11.22
C GLY A 168 40.67 31.65 -12.47
N ARG A 169 40.42 32.60 -13.37
CA ARG A 169 41.42 33.03 -14.35
C ARG A 169 41.93 34.40 -13.92
N MET A 170 43.07 34.42 -13.21
CA MET A 170 43.94 35.58 -13.20
C MET A 170 44.48 35.77 -14.61
N ALA A 171 44.13 36.89 -15.23
CA ALA A 171 44.88 37.42 -16.36
C ALA A 171 45.99 38.31 -15.78
N ILE A 172 47.24 37.89 -15.97
CA ILE A 172 48.41 38.74 -15.85
C ILE A 172 48.79 39.11 -17.27
N HIS A 173 48.67 40.38 -17.63
CA HIS A 173 49.51 41.08 -18.62
C HIS A 173 49.42 42.59 -18.37
#